data_AF-Q7P889-F1
#
_entry.id   AF-Q7P889-F1
#
_cell.length_a   1.000
_cell.length_b   1.000
_cell.length_c   1.000
_cell.angle_alpha   90.00
_cell.angle_beta   90.00
_cell.angle_gamma   90.00
#
_symmetry.space_group_name_H-M   'P 1'
#
loop_
_entity.id
_entity.type
_entity.pdbx_description
1 polymer ?
#
loop_
_entity_poly.entity_id
_entity_poly.type
_entity_poly.pdbx_seq_one_letter_code
_entity_poly.pdbx_strand_id
1 'polypeptide(L)'
;MNEEQLTEFVQELGIEIINPDRRYWLIRAGKEGAFFNEFLRLGFTGIGYAINDLEFLKTATKEQLKDKIATILTDSENQIGQIASKIYNFVHEVKKDDVIIMPSAGREIISFGIIEDSDIYISDQLLLEESIIAANSQVIPDKRRKVKWIKTTKSENVPAKVLLHLFSPHGISLIADKEIIELVDNLISDLFLKNSEAHMTFNVKTEENIDFDSLTDYLSILNNATRFSANYFKEKTKPTVKLNLNSPGPISLEAGIYTVIGTVIFLALLGCDFEISALGCKFKVKSEGLYKYIKLCLEYIKEKEEREYNRNLSKLQIKEPEVINKIREDIEKEEESSDAPIDS
;
A
#
# COMPACT_ATOMS: atom_id res chain seq x y z
N MET A 1 12.22 2.43 23.45
CA MET A 1 12.90 2.16 22.16
C MET A 1 13.58 3.46 21.75
N ASN A 2 14.85 3.44 21.37
CA ASN A 2 15.50 4.61 20.77
C ASN A 2 15.26 4.61 19.23
N GLU A 3 15.63 5.69 18.53
CA GLU A 3 15.38 5.84 17.09
C GLU A 3 16.06 4.77 16.23
N GLU A 4 17.25 4.32 16.63
CA GLU A 4 18.01 3.28 15.93
C GLU A 4 17.30 1.92 16.02
N GLN A 5 16.87 1.52 17.22
CA GLN A 5 16.09 0.29 17.44
C GLN A 5 14.72 0.34 16.74
N LEU A 6 14.09 1.51 16.69
CA LEU A 6 12.85 1.69 15.95
C LEU A 6 13.06 1.45 14.46
N THR A 7 14.14 2.00 13.91
CA THR A 7 14.47 1.85 12.49
C THR A 7 14.79 0.39 12.13
N GLU A 8 15.55 -0.31 12.97
CA GLU A 8 15.77 -1.75 12.82
C GLU A 8 14.46 -2.54 12.86
N PHE A 9 13.59 -2.24 13.83
CA PHE A 9 12.30 -2.94 13.99
C PHE A 9 11.35 -2.70 12.82
N VAL A 10 11.25 -1.46 12.33
CA VAL A 10 10.48 -1.09 11.13
C VAL A 10 10.98 -1.85 9.90
N GLN A 11 12.31 -1.99 9.75
CA GLN A 11 12.92 -2.73 8.66
C GLN A 11 12.69 -4.25 8.76
N GLU A 12 12.88 -4.85 9.93
CA GLU A 12 12.65 -6.29 10.17
C GLU A 12 11.19 -6.70 9.90
N LEU A 13 10.25 -5.83 10.27
CA LEU A 13 8.82 -6.03 10.02
C LEU A 13 8.41 -5.72 8.58
N GLY A 14 9.29 -5.14 7.77
CA GLY A 14 8.99 -4.76 6.39
C GLY A 14 7.95 -3.64 6.28
N ILE A 15 7.85 -2.78 7.29
CA ILE A 15 6.92 -1.64 7.30
C ILE A 15 7.44 -0.59 6.31
N GLU A 16 6.60 -0.21 5.36
CA GLU A 16 6.97 0.76 4.34
C GLU A 16 7.07 2.18 4.92
N ILE A 17 8.15 2.89 4.59
CA ILE A 17 8.29 4.33 4.83
C ILE A 17 7.97 5.06 3.54
N ILE A 18 6.80 5.70 3.49
CA ILE A 18 6.35 6.45 2.32
C ILE A 18 7.05 7.80 2.29
N ASN A 19 7.81 8.04 1.22
CA ASN A 19 8.43 9.33 0.95
C ASN A 19 7.34 10.42 0.79
N PRO A 20 7.41 11.55 1.52
CA PRO A 20 6.48 12.67 1.37
C PRO A 20 6.37 13.23 -0.06
N ASP A 21 7.44 13.09 -0.86
CA ASP A 21 7.50 13.57 -2.25
C ASP A 21 6.97 12.54 -3.27
N ARG A 22 6.54 11.35 -2.82
CA ARG A 22 5.96 10.31 -3.69
C ARG A 22 4.75 10.86 -4.45
N ARG A 23 4.73 10.69 -5.77
CA ARG A 23 3.61 11.08 -6.62
C ARG A 23 2.77 9.89 -7.04
N TYR A 24 1.53 10.17 -7.39
CA TYR A 24 0.52 9.18 -7.76
C TYR A 24 0.01 9.50 -9.15
N TRP A 25 0.10 8.54 -10.05
CA TRP A 25 -0.19 8.71 -11.45
C TRP A 25 -1.27 7.74 -11.90
N LEU A 26 -2.32 8.24 -12.53
CA LEU A 26 -3.15 7.42 -13.40
C LEU A 26 -2.39 7.22 -14.70
N ILE A 27 -2.09 5.97 -15.07
CA ILE A 27 -1.51 5.63 -16.38
C ILE A 27 -2.32 4.49 -16.99
N ARG A 28 -2.90 4.71 -18.18
CA ARG A 28 -3.73 3.74 -18.89
C ARG A 28 -2.90 2.90 -19.86
N ALA A 29 -3.17 1.61 -19.90
CA ALA A 29 -2.55 0.68 -20.84
C ALA A 29 -3.22 0.71 -22.24
N GLY A 30 -3.15 1.87 -22.91
CA GLY A 30 -3.80 2.08 -24.20
C GLY A 30 -5.31 2.35 -24.11
N LYS A 31 -5.97 2.44 -25.28
CA LYS A 31 -7.41 2.67 -25.37
C LYS A 31 -8.15 1.41 -24.91
N GLU A 32 -9.15 1.60 -24.06
CA GLU A 32 -9.88 0.51 -23.38
C GLU A 32 -8.97 -0.49 -22.64
N GLY A 33 -7.77 -0.09 -22.21
CA GLY A 33 -6.86 -0.98 -21.49
C GLY A 33 -6.33 -2.15 -22.33
N ALA A 34 -6.21 -1.98 -23.64
CA ALA A 34 -5.81 -3.06 -24.55
C ALA A 34 -4.45 -3.72 -24.24
N PHE A 35 -3.55 -3.01 -23.57
CA PHE A 35 -2.24 -3.53 -23.15
C PHE A 35 -2.17 -3.87 -21.65
N PHE A 36 -3.31 -3.92 -20.96
CA PHE A 36 -3.37 -4.07 -19.50
C PHE A 36 -2.68 -5.33 -19.00
N ASN A 37 -2.98 -6.49 -19.60
CA ASN A 37 -2.36 -7.76 -19.21
C ASN A 37 -0.87 -7.80 -19.53
N GLU A 38 -0.45 -7.18 -20.64
CA GLU A 38 0.95 -7.11 -21.05
C GLU A 38 1.74 -6.36 -19.98
N PHE A 39 1.26 -5.18 -19.60
CA PHE A 39 1.87 -4.32 -18.61
C PHE A 39 1.91 -5.01 -17.24
N LEU A 40 0.78 -5.59 -16.83
CA LEU A 40 0.62 -6.26 -15.54
C LEU A 40 1.54 -7.48 -15.40
N ARG A 41 1.53 -8.37 -16.40
CA ARG A 41 2.26 -9.65 -16.33
C ARG A 41 3.76 -9.49 -16.53
N LEU A 42 4.18 -8.48 -17.30
CA LEU A 42 5.59 -8.26 -17.63
C LEU A 42 6.25 -7.16 -16.80
N GLY A 43 5.53 -6.56 -15.85
CA GLY A 43 6.10 -5.62 -14.88
C GLY A 43 6.56 -4.30 -15.50
N PHE A 44 5.75 -3.71 -16.36
CA PHE A 44 6.04 -2.39 -16.93
C PHE A 44 4.78 -1.56 -17.18
N THR A 45 4.98 -0.27 -17.41
CA THR A 45 3.99 0.63 -18.00
C THR A 45 4.60 1.35 -19.19
N GLY A 46 3.79 1.97 -20.05
CA GLY A 46 4.33 2.74 -21.16
C GLY A 46 3.35 3.69 -21.82
N ILE A 47 3.90 4.55 -22.67
CA ILE A 47 3.17 5.45 -23.57
C ILE A 47 3.65 5.27 -25.01
N GLY A 48 2.73 5.38 -25.96
CA GLY A 48 3.02 5.23 -27.39
C GLY A 48 2.83 6.55 -28.14
N TYR A 49 3.93 7.11 -28.66
CA TYR A 49 3.95 8.36 -29.43
C TYR A 49 5.07 8.31 -30.48
N ALA A 50 4.92 9.05 -31.58
CA ALA A 50 5.77 8.95 -32.77
C ALA A 50 7.25 9.40 -32.62
N ILE A 51 7.71 9.79 -31.42
CA ILE A 51 9.09 10.25 -31.17
C ILE A 51 9.90 9.11 -30.53
N ASN A 52 10.83 8.51 -31.26
CA ASN A 52 11.64 7.36 -30.77
C ASN A 52 13.12 7.70 -30.55
N ASP A 53 13.44 8.97 -30.36
CA ASP A 53 14.76 9.45 -29.98
C ASP A 53 14.85 9.60 -28.46
N LEU A 54 15.43 8.59 -27.80
CA LEU A 54 15.53 8.53 -26.34
C LEU A 54 16.37 9.67 -25.75
N GLU A 55 17.46 10.06 -26.41
CA GLU A 55 18.36 11.10 -25.92
C GLU A 55 17.73 12.49 -26.04
N PHE A 56 16.98 12.72 -27.13
CA PHE A 56 16.13 13.89 -27.24
C PHE A 56 15.05 13.90 -26.15
N LEU A 57 14.31 12.80 -25.97
CA LEU A 57 13.22 12.74 -24.99
C LEU A 57 13.70 13.05 -23.58
N LYS A 58 14.87 12.54 -23.17
CA LYS A 58 15.44 12.77 -21.83
C LYS A 58 15.85 14.22 -21.56
N THR A 59 16.09 15.00 -22.60
CA THR A 59 16.63 16.37 -22.48
C THR A 59 15.67 17.46 -22.96
N ALA A 60 14.61 17.09 -23.70
CA ALA A 60 13.69 18.03 -24.31
C ALA A 60 12.82 18.78 -23.29
N THR A 61 12.66 20.08 -23.51
CA THR A 61 11.63 20.88 -22.84
C THR A 61 10.24 20.60 -23.42
N LYS A 62 9.18 21.04 -22.72
CA LYS A 62 7.80 20.94 -23.24
C LYS A 62 7.64 21.66 -24.59
N GLU A 63 8.29 22.80 -24.78
CA GLU A 63 8.27 23.57 -26.02
C GLU A 63 8.97 22.80 -27.15
N GLN A 64 10.17 22.26 -26.89
CA GLN A 64 10.88 21.45 -27.88
C GLN A 64 10.09 20.20 -28.28
N LEU A 65 9.37 19.58 -27.33
CA LEU A 65 8.46 18.47 -27.62
C LEU A 65 7.30 18.93 -28.52
N LYS A 66 6.67 20.08 -28.24
CA LYS A 66 5.60 20.63 -29.10
C LYS A 66 6.09 20.85 -30.51
N ASP A 67 7.23 21.51 -30.67
CA ASP A 67 7.84 21.79 -31.98
C ASP A 67 8.10 20.48 -32.73
N LYS A 68 8.69 19.49 -32.05
CA LYS A 68 8.95 18.17 -32.66
C LYS A 68 7.67 17.46 -33.08
N ILE A 69 6.63 17.46 -32.24
CA ILE A 69 5.34 16.82 -32.55
C ILE A 69 4.65 17.52 -33.73
N ALA A 70 4.70 18.85 -33.80
CA ALA A 70 4.12 19.63 -34.89
C ALA A 70 4.74 19.30 -36.27
N THR A 71 5.99 18.81 -36.30
CA THR A 71 6.62 18.32 -37.54
C THR A 71 6.17 16.92 -37.97
N ILE A 72 5.56 16.15 -37.06
CA ILE A 72 5.23 14.73 -37.28
C ILE A 72 3.72 14.54 -37.49
N LEU A 73 2.89 15.28 -36.75
CA LEU A 73 1.44 15.13 -36.74
C LEU A 73 0.74 16.37 -37.32
N THR A 74 -0.30 16.14 -38.11
CA THR A 74 -1.21 17.20 -38.61
C THR A 74 -2.39 17.41 -37.65
N ASP A 75 -2.10 17.57 -36.36
CA ASP A 75 -3.08 17.79 -35.31
C ASP A 75 -3.26 19.28 -34.98
N SER A 76 -4.33 19.62 -34.26
CA SER A 76 -4.51 20.98 -33.75
C SER A 76 -3.43 21.35 -32.71
N GLU A 77 -3.08 22.63 -32.60
CA GLU A 77 -2.09 23.13 -31.63
C GLU A 77 -2.40 22.70 -30.18
N ASN A 78 -3.69 22.69 -29.82
CA ASN A 78 -4.15 22.21 -28.52
C ASN A 78 -3.88 20.71 -28.29
N GLN A 79 -4.06 19.87 -29.31
CA GLN A 79 -3.76 18.44 -29.24
C GLN A 79 -2.25 18.20 -29.16
N ILE A 80 -1.46 18.94 -29.95
CA ILE A 80 0.00 18.92 -29.91
C ILE A 80 0.49 19.26 -28.49
N GLY A 81 -0.02 20.33 -27.88
CA GLY A 81 0.31 20.73 -26.52
C GLY A 81 -0.04 19.67 -25.47
N GLN A 82 -1.18 18.99 -25.63
CA GLN A 82 -1.57 17.87 -24.75
C GLN A 82 -0.64 16.67 -24.92
N ILE A 83 -0.28 16.29 -26.14
CA ILE A 83 0.65 15.18 -26.40
C ILE A 83 2.02 15.50 -25.80
N ALA A 84 2.55 16.70 -26.04
CA ALA A 84 3.82 17.15 -25.48
C ALA A 84 3.82 17.06 -23.95
N SER A 85 2.73 17.50 -23.31
CA SER A 85 2.59 17.43 -21.85
C SER A 85 2.56 15.99 -21.32
N LYS A 86 1.91 15.07 -22.03
CA LYS A 86 1.87 13.64 -21.66
C LYS A 86 3.25 12.99 -21.76
N ILE A 87 3.96 13.25 -22.87
CA ILE A 87 5.34 12.77 -23.05
C ILE A 87 6.23 13.34 -21.95
N TYR A 88 6.21 14.65 -21.76
CA TYR A 88 7.04 15.31 -20.75
C TYR A 88 6.79 14.76 -19.35
N ASN A 89 5.52 14.61 -18.95
CA ASN A 89 5.18 14.09 -17.63
C ASN A 89 5.69 12.65 -17.46
N PHE A 90 5.53 11.78 -18.45
CA PHE A 90 5.99 10.40 -18.34
C PHE A 90 7.52 10.28 -18.30
N VAL A 91 8.22 11.10 -19.09
CA VAL A 91 9.69 11.05 -19.21
C VAL A 91 10.37 11.71 -18.02
N HIS A 92 9.94 12.91 -17.61
CA HIS A 92 10.65 13.73 -16.62
C HIS A 92 9.99 13.79 -15.24
N GLU A 93 8.66 13.61 -15.17
CA GLU A 93 7.93 13.77 -13.92
C GLU A 93 7.63 12.43 -13.23
N VAL A 94 7.31 11.37 -13.97
CA VAL A 94 7.20 10.04 -13.36
C VAL A 94 8.60 9.60 -12.93
N LYS A 95 8.78 9.31 -11.63
CA LYS A 95 10.08 8.96 -11.04
C LYS A 95 10.01 7.61 -10.33
N LYS A 96 11.19 7.05 -10.04
CA LYS A 96 11.32 5.92 -9.11
C LYS A 96 10.56 6.18 -7.82
N ASP A 97 9.92 5.12 -7.31
CA ASP A 97 9.11 5.11 -6.09
C ASP A 97 7.75 5.85 -6.19
N ASP A 98 7.41 6.44 -7.35
CA ASP A 98 6.05 6.91 -7.63
C ASP A 98 5.08 5.74 -7.78
N VAL A 99 3.82 5.97 -7.40
CA VAL A 99 2.73 5.00 -7.53
C VAL A 99 1.99 5.20 -8.84
N ILE A 100 1.74 4.11 -9.55
CA ILE A 100 0.86 4.04 -10.70
C ILE A 100 -0.44 3.35 -10.32
N ILE A 101 -1.55 3.93 -10.76
CA ILE A 101 -2.86 3.33 -10.77
C ILE A 101 -3.26 3.09 -12.22
N MET A 102 -3.43 1.81 -12.57
CA MET A 102 -3.76 1.37 -13.91
C MET A 102 -5.11 0.64 -13.90
N PRO A 103 -6.17 1.24 -14.46
CA PRO A 103 -7.44 0.55 -14.65
C PRO A 103 -7.44 -0.31 -15.92
N SER A 104 -8.14 -1.44 -15.88
CA SER A 104 -8.48 -2.25 -17.05
C SER A 104 -9.58 -1.60 -17.89
N ALA A 105 -9.96 -2.25 -19.00
CA ALA A 105 -11.18 -1.96 -19.74
C ALA A 105 -12.38 -1.82 -18.79
N GLY A 106 -13.22 -0.81 -19.01
CA GLY A 106 -14.40 -0.54 -18.16
C GLY A 106 -14.09 -0.17 -16.70
N ARG A 107 -12.82 -0.16 -16.28
CA ARG A 107 -12.40 -0.16 -14.87
C ARG A 107 -13.03 -1.33 -14.12
N GLU A 108 -13.01 -2.54 -14.65
CA GLU A 108 -13.45 -3.72 -13.89
C GLU A 108 -12.42 -4.11 -12.82
N ILE A 109 -11.15 -3.99 -13.19
CA ILE A 109 -9.98 -4.32 -12.38
C ILE A 109 -9.07 -3.09 -12.32
N ILE A 110 -8.46 -2.86 -11.17
CA ILE A 110 -7.50 -1.79 -10.92
C ILE A 110 -6.22 -2.40 -10.36
N SER A 111 -5.11 -2.09 -11.01
CA SER A 111 -3.78 -2.48 -10.58
C SER A 111 -3.02 -1.27 -10.05
N PHE A 112 -2.32 -1.47 -8.94
CA PHE A 112 -1.46 -0.50 -8.28
C PHE A 112 -0.03 -1.01 -8.36
N GLY A 113 0.89 -0.15 -8.78
CA GLY A 113 2.30 -0.51 -8.92
C GLY A 113 3.24 0.63 -8.53
N ILE A 114 4.49 0.30 -8.28
CA ILE A 114 5.56 1.24 -7.93
C ILE A 114 6.58 1.26 -9.06
N ILE A 115 6.99 2.45 -9.51
CA ILE A 115 8.07 2.60 -10.50
C ILE A 115 9.41 2.12 -9.90
N GLU A 116 10.10 1.22 -10.59
CA GLU A 116 11.38 0.67 -10.12
C GLU A 116 12.60 1.36 -10.72
N ASP A 117 12.47 1.93 -11.92
CA ASP A 117 13.59 2.53 -12.65
C ASP A 117 13.70 4.04 -12.49
N SER A 118 14.93 4.54 -12.61
CA SER A 118 15.19 5.99 -12.67
C SER A 118 14.78 6.56 -14.01
N ASP A 119 14.99 5.81 -15.09
CA ASP A 119 14.92 6.29 -16.46
C ASP A 119 14.04 5.40 -17.33
N ILE A 120 13.43 6.01 -18.36
CA ILE A 120 12.66 5.29 -19.37
C ILE A 120 13.58 4.48 -20.29
N TYR A 121 13.02 3.43 -20.90
CA TYR A 121 13.64 2.68 -21.99
C TYR A 121 12.68 2.56 -23.17
N ILE A 122 13.22 2.25 -24.36
CA ILE A 122 12.42 2.00 -25.55
C ILE A 122 12.36 0.50 -25.81
N SER A 123 11.15 -0.03 -26.03
CA SER A 123 10.90 -1.40 -26.47
C SER A 123 9.51 -1.50 -27.08
N ASP A 124 9.39 -2.09 -28.26
CA ASP A 124 8.12 -2.37 -28.94
C ASP A 124 7.65 -3.83 -28.78
N GLN A 125 8.47 -4.68 -28.13
CA GLN A 125 8.16 -6.09 -27.95
C GLN A 125 6.85 -6.31 -27.19
N LEU A 126 5.96 -7.13 -27.77
CA LEU A 126 4.71 -7.61 -27.17
C LEU A 126 4.76 -9.13 -27.09
N LEU A 127 4.38 -9.72 -25.95
CA LEU A 127 4.41 -11.16 -25.72
C LEU A 127 3.03 -11.80 -25.68
N LEU A 128 1.98 -11.02 -25.36
CA LEU A 128 0.61 -11.54 -25.29
C LEU A 128 -0.14 -11.36 -26.62
N GLU A 129 -0.86 -12.40 -27.01
CA GLU A 129 -1.62 -12.43 -28.27
C GLU A 129 -2.65 -11.29 -28.35
N GLU A 130 -3.37 -11.01 -27.27
CA GLU A 130 -4.34 -9.91 -27.24
C GLU A 130 -3.68 -8.54 -27.51
N SER A 131 -2.45 -8.35 -27.06
CA SER A 131 -1.70 -7.10 -27.25
C SER A 131 -1.15 -6.98 -28.66
N ILE A 132 -0.69 -8.08 -29.25
CA ILE A 132 -0.27 -8.13 -30.66
C ILE A 132 -1.46 -7.81 -31.56
N ILE A 133 -2.65 -8.36 -31.27
CA ILE A 133 -3.87 -8.04 -32.01
C ILE A 133 -4.23 -6.56 -31.84
N ALA A 134 -4.17 -6.03 -30.63
CA ALA A 134 -4.46 -4.63 -30.36
C ALA A 134 -3.53 -3.67 -31.12
N ALA A 135 -2.25 -4.03 -31.27
CA ALA A 135 -1.26 -3.26 -32.01
C ALA A 135 -1.58 -3.06 -33.50
N ASN A 136 -2.49 -3.86 -34.08
CA ASN A 136 -2.99 -3.64 -35.44
C ASN A 136 -3.83 -2.36 -35.57
N SER A 137 -4.37 -1.85 -34.47
CA SER A 137 -5.30 -0.70 -34.45
C SER A 137 -4.92 0.39 -33.45
N GLN A 138 -3.89 0.17 -32.63
CA GLN A 138 -3.41 1.09 -31.60
C GLN A 138 -1.89 1.22 -31.65
N VAL A 139 -1.38 2.40 -31.32
CA VAL A 139 0.06 2.64 -31.21
C VAL A 139 0.62 1.83 -30.04
N ILE A 140 1.70 1.08 -30.29
CA ILE A 140 2.41 0.33 -29.26
C ILE A 140 3.00 1.29 -28.22
N PRO A 141 2.79 1.06 -26.92
CA PRO A 141 3.43 1.83 -25.86
C PRO A 141 4.92 1.48 -25.75
N ASP A 142 5.72 2.13 -26.58
CA ASP A 142 7.12 1.81 -26.79
C ASP A 142 8.07 2.53 -25.84
N LYS A 143 7.67 3.65 -25.22
CA LYS A 143 8.42 4.29 -24.12
C LYS A 143 7.93 3.69 -22.82
N ARG A 144 8.80 2.94 -22.14
CA ARG A 144 8.44 2.11 -21.00
C ARG A 144 9.19 2.49 -19.73
N ARG A 145 8.55 2.18 -18.60
CA ARG A 145 9.14 2.16 -17.26
C ARG A 145 8.80 0.84 -16.59
N LYS A 146 9.74 0.28 -15.83
CA LYS A 146 9.57 -0.90 -15.01
C LYS A 146 8.67 -0.59 -13.82
N VAL A 147 7.76 -1.51 -13.54
CA VAL A 147 6.76 -1.38 -12.50
C VAL A 147 6.71 -2.67 -11.70
N LYS A 148 6.89 -2.54 -10.39
CA LYS A 148 6.52 -3.58 -9.43
C LYS A 148 5.03 -3.45 -9.13
N TRP A 149 4.22 -4.33 -9.70
CA TRP A 149 2.80 -4.39 -9.36
C TRP A 149 2.62 -4.98 -7.96
N ILE A 150 2.06 -4.18 -7.05
CA ILE A 150 1.95 -4.52 -5.62
C ILE A 150 0.54 -4.99 -5.24
N LYS A 151 -0.49 -4.56 -5.97
CA LYS A 151 -1.87 -4.96 -5.71
C LYS A 151 -2.72 -4.89 -6.97
N THR A 152 -3.57 -5.88 -7.17
CA THR A 152 -4.63 -5.87 -8.19
C THR A 152 -5.94 -6.26 -7.54
N THR A 153 -6.98 -5.47 -7.76
CA THR A 153 -8.30 -5.69 -7.15
C THR A 153 -9.42 -5.31 -8.10
N LYS A 154 -10.61 -5.84 -7.86
CA LYS A 154 -11.82 -5.41 -8.56
C LYS A 154 -12.25 -4.03 -8.08
N SER A 155 -12.90 -3.26 -8.96
CA SER A 155 -13.36 -1.91 -8.63
C SER A 155 -14.38 -1.86 -7.51
N GLU A 156 -15.15 -2.91 -7.28
CA GLU A 156 -16.07 -3.02 -6.13
C GLU A 156 -15.35 -2.88 -4.78
N ASN A 157 -14.07 -3.23 -4.72
CA ASN A 157 -13.24 -3.13 -3.52
C ASN A 157 -12.44 -1.82 -3.45
N VAL A 158 -12.70 -0.86 -4.35
CA VAL A 158 -12.02 0.43 -4.39
C VAL A 158 -12.99 1.53 -3.97
N PRO A 159 -12.63 2.43 -3.02
CA PRO A 159 -13.45 3.56 -2.62
C PRO A 159 -13.98 4.35 -3.82
N ALA A 160 -15.28 4.67 -3.80
CA ALA A 160 -15.95 5.36 -4.89
C ALA A 160 -15.26 6.68 -5.29
N LYS A 161 -14.71 7.43 -4.32
CA LYS A 161 -13.94 8.65 -4.57
C LYS A 161 -12.69 8.42 -5.43
N VAL A 162 -11.99 7.30 -5.20
CA VAL A 162 -10.83 6.90 -6.01
C VAL A 162 -11.30 6.52 -7.41
N LEU A 163 -12.38 5.72 -7.52
CA LEU A 163 -12.96 5.35 -8.82
C LEU A 163 -13.34 6.56 -9.67
N LEU A 164 -13.94 7.60 -9.07
CA LEU A 164 -14.30 8.84 -9.76
C LEU A 164 -13.10 9.53 -10.41
N HIS A 165 -11.93 9.50 -9.76
CA HIS A 165 -10.70 10.04 -10.32
C HIS A 165 -10.17 9.23 -11.52
N LEU A 166 -10.54 7.94 -11.61
CA LEU A 166 -10.19 7.08 -12.73
C LEU A 166 -11.09 7.28 -13.96
N PHE A 167 -12.07 8.20 -13.94
CA PHE A 167 -12.84 8.59 -15.12
C PHE A 167 -12.13 9.61 -16.01
N SER A 168 -10.96 10.12 -15.61
CA SER A 168 -10.16 11.01 -16.45
C SER A 168 -9.99 10.43 -17.86
N PRO A 169 -10.35 11.18 -18.92
CA PRO A 169 -10.22 10.72 -20.31
C PRO A 169 -8.76 10.69 -20.78
N HIS A 170 -7.84 11.22 -19.97
CA HIS A 170 -6.43 11.29 -20.32
C HIS A 170 -5.72 9.95 -20.03
N GLY A 171 -4.77 9.59 -20.91
CA GLY A 171 -3.98 8.36 -20.76
C GLY A 171 -2.92 8.43 -19.65
N ILE A 172 -2.52 9.64 -19.24
CA ILE A 172 -1.66 9.90 -18.09
C ILE A 172 -2.22 11.12 -17.33
N SER A 173 -2.29 11.06 -16.00
CA SER A 173 -2.71 12.18 -15.15
C SER A 173 -2.08 12.09 -13.77
N LEU A 174 -1.61 13.22 -13.25
CA LEU A 174 -1.19 13.34 -11.85
C LEU A 174 -2.44 13.37 -10.95
N ILE A 175 -2.43 12.59 -9.88
CA ILE A 175 -3.41 12.66 -8.81
C ILE A 175 -2.80 13.53 -7.71
N ALA A 176 -3.31 14.75 -7.58
CA ALA A 176 -2.84 15.73 -6.60
C ALA A 176 -3.78 15.88 -5.38
N ASP A 177 -4.96 15.26 -5.43
CA ASP A 177 -5.91 15.30 -4.33
C ASP A 177 -5.40 14.46 -3.15
N LYS A 178 -5.16 15.13 -2.01
CA LYS A 178 -4.60 14.51 -0.81
C LYS A 178 -5.49 13.43 -0.22
N GLU A 179 -6.82 13.61 -0.27
CA GLU A 179 -7.76 12.63 0.25
C GLU A 179 -7.71 11.36 -0.60
N ILE A 180 -7.61 11.51 -1.92
CA ILE A 180 -7.48 10.37 -2.84
C ILE A 180 -6.15 9.65 -2.64
N ILE A 181 -5.07 10.39 -2.47
CA ILE A 181 -3.75 9.82 -2.18
C ILE A 181 -3.80 8.98 -0.89
N GLU A 182 -4.38 9.50 0.19
CA GLU A 182 -4.54 8.77 1.46
C GLU A 182 -5.38 7.49 1.27
N LEU A 183 -6.49 7.57 0.51
CA LEU A 183 -7.30 6.40 0.19
C LEU A 183 -6.51 5.36 -0.62
N VAL A 184 -5.63 5.79 -1.54
CA VAL A 184 -4.78 4.88 -2.31
C VAL A 184 -3.71 4.24 -1.42
N ASP A 185 -3.11 4.99 -0.50
CA ASP A 185 -2.13 4.44 0.46
C ASP A 185 -2.75 3.30 1.29
N ASN A 186 -3.94 3.54 1.85
CA ASN A 186 -4.67 2.52 2.61
C ASN A 186 -5.17 1.34 1.74
N LEU A 187 -5.30 1.53 0.42
CA LEU A 187 -5.59 0.42 -0.48
C LEU A 187 -4.36 -0.45 -0.69
N ILE A 188 -3.17 0.12 -0.81
CA ILE A 188 -1.97 -0.62 -1.20
C ILE A 188 -1.17 -1.15 -0.01
N SER A 189 -1.35 -0.57 1.18
CA SER A 189 -0.70 -1.02 2.41
C SER A 189 -1.65 -0.94 3.61
N ASP A 190 -1.66 -2.00 4.42
CA ASP A 190 -2.42 -2.06 5.68
C ASP A 190 -1.63 -1.43 6.86
N LEU A 191 -0.33 -1.12 6.69
CA LEU A 191 0.53 -0.44 7.66
C LEU A 191 1.71 0.28 6.99
N PHE A 192 1.85 1.59 7.22
CA PHE A 192 2.96 2.38 6.67
C PHE A 192 3.30 3.60 7.53
N LEU A 193 4.50 4.15 7.34
CA LEU A 193 4.94 5.40 7.95
C LEU A 193 4.90 6.53 6.92
N LYS A 194 4.29 7.67 7.27
CA LYS A 194 4.22 8.85 6.41
C LYS A 194 4.17 10.11 7.27
N ASN A 195 4.91 11.15 6.88
CA ASN A 195 4.92 12.45 7.58
C ASN A 195 5.20 12.39 9.10
N SER A 196 6.05 11.45 9.55
CA SER A 196 6.33 11.19 10.98
C SER A 196 5.17 10.58 11.78
N GLU A 197 4.14 10.09 11.11
CA GLU A 197 3.01 9.36 11.69
C GLU A 197 2.97 7.94 11.12
N ALA A 198 2.40 7.03 11.89
CA ALA A 198 2.14 5.67 11.45
C ALA A 198 0.64 5.52 11.18
N HIS A 199 0.31 4.90 10.06
CA HIS A 199 -1.05 4.63 9.62
C HIS A 199 -1.27 3.13 9.58
N MET A 200 -2.34 2.65 10.21
CA MET A 200 -2.70 1.24 10.28
C MET A 200 -4.17 1.07 9.91
N THR A 201 -4.47 0.12 9.03
CA THR A 201 -5.84 -0.16 8.56
C THR A 201 -6.24 -1.60 8.84
N PHE A 202 -7.41 -1.77 9.45
CA PHE A 202 -8.09 -3.05 9.64
C PHE A 202 -9.26 -3.13 8.67
N ASN A 203 -9.31 -4.18 7.85
CA ASN A 203 -10.36 -4.31 6.83
C ASN A 203 -11.47 -5.22 7.37
N VAL A 204 -12.65 -4.67 7.64
CA VAL A 204 -13.84 -5.44 8.00
C VAL A 204 -14.45 -6.00 6.71
N LYS A 205 -14.45 -7.33 6.54
CA LYS A 205 -14.87 -7.99 5.29
C LYS A 205 -16.30 -8.54 5.30
N THR A 206 -16.98 -8.52 6.44
CA THR A 206 -18.36 -9.01 6.50
C THR A 206 -19.26 -8.24 5.53
N GLU A 207 -20.17 -8.94 4.87
CA GLU A 207 -21.23 -8.36 4.03
C GLU A 207 -22.56 -8.29 4.79
N GLU A 208 -22.60 -8.87 6.00
CA GLU A 208 -23.78 -8.85 6.88
C GLU A 208 -23.79 -7.61 7.76
N ASN A 209 -24.91 -7.38 8.46
CA ASN A 209 -25.03 -6.31 9.43
C ASN A 209 -24.02 -6.50 10.57
N ILE A 210 -23.26 -5.45 10.86
CA ILE A 210 -22.31 -5.43 11.98
C ILE A 210 -23.11 -5.28 13.29
N ASP A 211 -22.98 -6.27 14.17
CA ASP A 211 -23.51 -6.21 15.53
C ASP A 211 -22.83 -5.09 16.33
N PHE A 212 -23.64 -4.26 17.01
CA PHE A 212 -23.14 -3.08 17.72
C PHE A 212 -22.17 -3.46 18.83
N ASP A 213 -22.52 -4.46 19.63
CA ASP A 213 -21.69 -4.91 20.76
C ASP A 213 -20.31 -5.38 20.26
N SER A 214 -20.29 -6.17 19.19
CA SER A 214 -19.05 -6.66 18.58
C SER A 214 -18.15 -5.53 18.06
N LEU A 215 -18.74 -4.52 17.43
CA LEU A 215 -17.99 -3.34 16.99
C LEU A 215 -17.46 -2.54 18.18
N THR A 216 -18.28 -2.28 19.20
CA THR A 216 -17.86 -1.52 20.38
C THR A 216 -16.80 -2.24 21.19
N ASP A 217 -16.90 -3.56 21.31
CA ASP A 217 -15.91 -4.40 21.99
C ASP A 217 -14.57 -4.31 21.24
N TYR A 218 -14.59 -4.49 19.91
CA TYR A 218 -13.38 -4.36 19.09
C TYR A 218 -12.74 -2.97 19.21
N LEU A 219 -13.54 -1.90 19.08
CA LEU A 219 -13.05 -0.52 19.24
C LEU A 219 -12.51 -0.27 20.64
N SER A 220 -13.11 -0.87 21.67
CA SER A 220 -12.63 -0.76 23.05
C SER A 220 -11.28 -1.44 23.22
N ILE A 221 -11.10 -2.65 22.66
CA ILE A 221 -9.83 -3.38 22.69
C ILE A 221 -8.75 -2.59 21.93
N LEU A 222 -9.06 -2.11 20.73
CA LEU A 222 -8.14 -1.28 19.94
C LEU A 222 -7.74 -0.01 20.70
N ASN A 223 -8.70 0.67 21.33
CA ASN A 223 -8.42 1.85 22.14
C ASN A 223 -7.58 1.53 23.39
N ASN A 224 -7.81 0.39 24.04
CA ASN A 224 -7.01 -0.07 25.18
C ASN A 224 -5.55 -0.31 24.78
N ALA A 225 -5.33 -1.10 23.72
CA ALA A 225 -4.00 -1.37 23.18
C ALA A 225 -3.28 -0.08 22.77
N THR A 226 -4.00 0.83 22.11
CA THR A 226 -3.47 2.12 21.65
C THR A 226 -3.10 3.04 22.81
N ARG A 227 -3.98 3.18 23.81
CA ARG A 227 -3.70 4.04 24.99
C ARG A 227 -2.59 3.47 25.84
N PHE A 228 -2.55 2.16 26.03
CA PHE A 228 -1.48 1.49 26.75
C PHE A 228 -0.12 1.82 26.11
N SER A 229 -0.03 1.65 24.78
CA SER A 229 1.17 1.95 24.00
C SER A 229 1.57 3.41 24.08
N ALA A 230 0.64 4.33 23.81
CA ALA A 230 0.89 5.77 23.86
C ALA A 230 1.43 6.23 25.22
N ASN A 231 0.84 5.72 26.30
CA ASN A 231 1.27 6.04 27.66
C ASN A 231 2.66 5.49 27.98
N TYR A 232 2.95 4.24 27.59
CA TYR A 232 4.26 3.62 27.82
C TYR A 232 5.38 4.40 27.11
N PHE A 233 5.16 4.74 25.84
CA PHE A 233 6.14 5.48 25.03
C PHE A 233 6.13 6.99 25.26
N LYS A 234 5.23 7.50 26.11
CA LYS A 234 5.07 8.93 26.44
C LYS A 234 4.84 9.79 25.19
N GLU A 235 4.09 9.25 24.25
CA GLU A 235 3.75 9.92 23.00
C GLU A 235 2.82 11.10 23.26
N LYS A 236 3.13 12.24 22.63
CA LYS A 236 2.35 13.48 22.79
C LYS A 236 1.24 13.60 21.75
N THR A 237 1.41 12.93 20.62
CA THR A 237 0.44 12.92 19.52
C THR A 237 -0.80 12.14 19.97
N LYS A 238 -1.98 12.74 19.76
CA LYS A 238 -3.25 12.09 20.09
C LYS A 238 -3.61 11.09 18.98
N PRO A 239 -3.83 9.81 19.30
CA PRO A 239 -4.31 8.84 18.31
C PRO A 239 -5.67 9.25 17.74
N THR A 240 -5.84 9.09 16.43
CA THR A 240 -7.09 9.34 15.70
C THR A 240 -7.58 8.04 15.06
N VAL A 241 -8.90 7.82 15.04
CA VAL A 241 -9.53 6.69 14.36
C VAL A 241 -10.53 7.21 13.33
N LYS A 242 -10.46 6.66 12.11
CA LYS A 242 -11.42 6.89 11.03
C LYS A 242 -12.19 5.59 10.79
N LEU A 243 -13.51 5.68 10.80
CA LEU A 243 -14.42 4.53 10.62
C LEU A 243 -15.27 4.77 9.38
N ASN A 244 -15.31 3.79 8.48
CA ASN A 244 -16.26 3.77 7.38
C ASN A 244 -17.27 2.65 7.66
N LEU A 245 -18.47 3.01 8.13
CA LEU A 245 -19.49 2.08 8.64
C LEU A 245 -20.22 1.26 7.54
N ASN A 246 -19.73 1.29 6.31
CA ASN A 246 -20.23 0.37 5.29
C ASN A 246 -19.70 -1.04 5.60
N SER A 247 -20.54 -2.06 5.39
CA SER A 247 -20.18 -3.46 5.53
C SER A 247 -20.12 -4.03 4.10
N PRO A 248 -18.93 -4.34 3.54
CA PRO A 248 -17.59 -4.25 4.13
C PRO A 248 -17.00 -2.82 4.16
N GLY A 249 -16.07 -2.55 5.08
CA GLY A 249 -15.47 -1.21 5.25
C GLY A 249 -14.26 -1.16 6.20
N PRO A 250 -13.29 -0.25 5.98
CA PRO A 250 -12.09 -0.19 6.81
C PRO A 250 -12.26 0.59 8.12
N ILE A 251 -11.48 0.19 9.12
CA ILE A 251 -11.18 0.92 10.36
C ILE A 251 -9.72 1.35 10.29
N SER A 252 -9.43 2.66 10.30
CA SER A 252 -8.04 3.18 10.20
C SER A 252 -7.62 3.92 11.45
N LEU A 253 -6.45 3.58 12.01
CA LEU A 253 -5.79 4.22 13.14
C LEU A 253 -4.58 5.03 12.66
N GLU A 254 -4.46 6.25 13.12
CA GLU A 254 -3.32 7.15 12.86
C GLU A 254 -2.80 7.67 14.20
N ALA A 255 -1.51 7.47 14.46
CA ALA A 255 -0.88 7.87 15.72
C ALA A 255 0.64 8.04 15.58
N GLY A 256 1.30 8.50 16.66
CA GLY A 256 2.76 8.51 16.74
C GLY A 256 3.34 7.11 16.52
N ILE A 257 4.51 7.05 15.86
CA ILE A 257 5.10 5.81 15.35
C ILE A 257 5.25 4.74 16.45
N TYR A 258 5.71 5.15 17.64
CA TYR A 258 5.87 4.22 18.77
C TYR A 258 4.54 3.69 19.30
N THR A 259 3.48 4.50 19.22
CA THR A 259 2.13 4.07 19.62
C THR A 259 1.61 2.97 18.70
N VAL A 260 1.68 3.17 17.39
CA VAL A 260 1.16 2.18 16.42
C VAL A 260 1.94 0.87 16.50
N ILE A 261 3.27 0.94 16.59
CA ILE A 261 4.11 -0.26 16.74
C ILE A 261 3.80 -1.00 18.05
N GLY A 262 3.64 -0.27 19.17
CA GLY A 262 3.18 -0.87 20.41
C GLY A 262 1.83 -1.58 20.24
N THR A 263 0.85 -0.91 19.63
CA THR A 263 -0.47 -1.49 19.38
C THR A 263 -0.38 -2.77 18.54
N VAL A 264 0.44 -2.79 17.49
CA VAL A 264 0.69 -3.98 16.65
C VAL A 264 1.19 -5.15 17.50
N ILE A 265 2.19 -4.92 18.36
CA ILE A 265 2.73 -5.95 19.26
C ILE A 265 1.65 -6.41 20.26
N PHE A 266 0.92 -5.48 20.86
CA PHE A 266 -0.12 -5.79 21.83
C PHE A 266 -1.24 -6.66 21.22
N LEU A 267 -1.71 -6.30 20.03
CA LEU A 267 -2.75 -7.06 19.30
C LEU A 267 -2.23 -8.41 18.80
N ALA A 268 -0.94 -8.52 18.49
CA ALA A 268 -0.32 -9.81 18.18
C ALA A 268 -0.39 -10.73 19.41
N LEU A 269 0.03 -10.25 20.58
CA LEU A 269 0.01 -11.01 21.85
C LEU A 269 -1.40 -11.43 22.29
N LEU A 270 -2.42 -10.60 22.04
CA LEU A 270 -3.83 -10.95 22.31
C LEU A 270 -4.38 -12.08 21.44
N GLY A 271 -3.77 -12.37 20.30
CA GLY A 271 -4.27 -13.35 19.33
C GLY A 271 -3.61 -14.72 19.43
N CYS A 272 -2.79 -14.96 20.45
CA CYS A 272 -2.05 -16.20 20.64
C CYS A 272 -2.40 -16.86 21.97
N ASP A 273 -2.53 -18.19 21.97
CA ASP A 273 -2.74 -19.00 23.18
C ASP A 273 -1.37 -19.23 23.87
N PHE A 274 -1.05 -18.53 24.97
CA PHE A 274 0.23 -18.71 25.70
C PHE A 274 0.06 -19.08 27.18
N GLU A 275 0.95 -19.93 27.71
CA GLU A 275 1.23 -20.00 29.16
C GLU A 275 2.20 -18.87 29.59
N ILE A 276 1.75 -18.01 30.50
CA ILE A 276 2.40 -16.77 30.98
C ILE A 276 3.88 -16.96 31.43
N SER A 277 4.30 -18.18 31.79
CA SER A 277 5.66 -18.50 32.23
C SER A 277 6.70 -18.66 31.10
N ALA A 278 6.31 -18.85 29.84
CA ALA A 278 7.24 -19.19 28.75
C ALA A 278 8.00 -17.98 28.17
N LEU A 279 7.40 -16.78 28.19
CA LEU A 279 7.96 -15.56 27.56
C LEU A 279 9.17 -14.95 28.29
N GLY A 280 9.33 -15.25 29.58
CA GLY A 280 10.45 -14.74 30.38
C GLY A 280 11.83 -15.32 30.00
N CYS A 281 11.88 -16.39 29.19
CA CYS A 281 13.11 -17.15 28.98
C CYS A 281 13.72 -17.13 27.57
N LYS A 282 13.00 -16.80 26.48
CA LYS A 282 13.52 -17.13 25.13
C LYS A 282 13.47 -16.07 24.03
N PHE A 283 12.69 -14.99 24.14
CA PHE A 283 12.85 -13.90 23.18
C PHE A 283 14.22 -13.27 23.38
N LYS A 284 15.12 -13.44 22.42
CA LYS A 284 16.33 -12.60 22.29
C LYS A 284 15.93 -11.21 21.83
N VAL A 285 15.06 -10.53 22.59
CA VAL A 285 14.75 -9.12 22.38
C VAL A 285 16.03 -8.37 22.67
N LYS A 286 16.74 -7.95 21.62
CA LYS A 286 18.00 -7.21 21.72
C LYS A 286 17.85 -5.88 22.49
N SER A 287 16.61 -5.42 22.74
CA SER A 287 16.32 -4.21 23.49
C SER A 287 15.59 -4.47 24.82
N GLU A 288 16.22 -4.04 25.91
CA GLU A 288 15.67 -4.08 27.27
C GLU A 288 14.30 -3.38 27.38
N GLY A 289 14.10 -2.31 26.60
CA GLY A 289 12.86 -1.54 26.57
C GLY A 289 11.67 -2.26 25.93
N LEU A 290 11.89 -3.06 24.88
CA LEU A 290 10.84 -3.83 24.22
C LEU A 290 10.48 -5.06 25.04
N TYR A 291 11.47 -5.73 25.66
CA TYR A 291 11.21 -6.82 26.61
C TYR A 291 10.32 -6.37 27.76
N LYS A 292 10.66 -5.21 28.37
CA LYS A 292 9.85 -4.63 29.43
C LYS A 292 8.43 -4.27 28.97
N TYR A 293 8.27 -3.79 27.73
CA TYR A 293 6.97 -3.49 27.15
C TYR A 293 6.12 -4.74 27.01
N ILE A 294 6.65 -5.79 26.38
CA ILE A 294 5.97 -7.08 26.17
C ILE A 294 5.52 -7.67 27.51
N LYS A 295 6.41 -7.68 28.51
CA LYS A 295 6.06 -8.16 29.86
C LYS A 295 4.87 -7.41 30.45
N LEU A 296 4.86 -6.08 30.34
CA LEU A 296 3.74 -5.28 30.83
C LEU A 296 2.45 -5.51 30.02
N CYS A 297 2.54 -5.79 28.71
CA CYS A 297 1.38 -6.19 27.92
C CYS A 297 0.75 -7.47 28.47
N LEU A 298 1.55 -8.51 28.70
CA LEU A 298 1.07 -9.80 29.21
C LEU A 298 0.45 -9.68 30.62
N GLU A 299 1.02 -8.84 31.48
CA GLU A 299 0.44 -8.56 32.80
C GLU A 299 -0.89 -7.78 32.71
N TYR A 300 -1.07 -7.00 31.63
CA TYR A 300 -2.27 -6.19 31.41
C TYR A 300 -3.40 -6.98 30.74
N ILE A 301 -3.06 -7.88 29.81
CA ILE A 301 -4.00 -8.71 29.07
C ILE A 301 -4.70 -9.67 30.04
N LYS A 302 -6.03 -9.74 29.93
CA LYS A 302 -6.85 -10.69 30.69
C LYS A 302 -7.40 -11.75 29.74
N GLU A 303 -7.49 -12.99 30.21
CA GLU A 303 -8.05 -14.13 29.47
C GLU A 303 -9.45 -13.85 28.89
N LYS A 304 -10.26 -13.03 29.58
CA LYS A 304 -11.56 -12.58 29.05
C LYS A 304 -11.42 -11.66 27.84
N GLU A 305 -10.49 -10.70 27.89
CA GLU A 305 -10.24 -9.74 26.80
C GLU A 305 -9.69 -10.44 25.56
N GLU A 306 -8.81 -11.43 25.76
CA GLU A 306 -8.28 -12.31 24.72
C GLU A 306 -9.40 -13.09 24.01
N ARG A 307 -10.29 -13.73 24.77
CA ARG A 307 -11.45 -14.44 24.23
C ARG A 307 -12.40 -13.52 23.46
N GLU A 308 -12.67 -12.32 23.98
CA GLU A 308 -13.50 -11.33 23.30
C GLU A 308 -12.84 -10.84 22.00
N TYR A 309 -11.53 -10.63 22.01
CA TYR A 309 -10.75 -10.25 20.83
C TYR A 309 -10.88 -11.29 19.71
N ASN A 310 -10.54 -12.55 20.01
CA ASN A 310 -10.56 -13.65 19.03
C ASN A 310 -11.98 -13.92 18.50
N ARG A 311 -12.98 -13.82 19.38
CA ARG A 311 -14.40 -13.89 18.98
C ARG A 311 -14.77 -12.79 18.00
N ASN A 312 -14.35 -11.55 18.27
CA ASN A 312 -14.72 -10.39 17.45
C ASN A 312 -13.97 -10.37 16.11
N LEU A 313 -12.70 -10.78 16.07
CA LEU A 313 -11.95 -10.98 14.82
C LEU A 313 -12.72 -11.93 13.87
N SER A 314 -13.16 -13.06 14.42
CA SER A 314 -13.91 -14.08 13.68
C SER A 314 -15.29 -13.59 13.24
N LYS A 315 -16.07 -13.03 14.18
CA LYS A 315 -17.46 -12.59 13.94
C LYS A 315 -17.54 -11.44 12.95
N LEU A 316 -16.58 -10.50 13.00
CA LEU A 316 -16.53 -9.34 12.10
C LEU A 316 -15.72 -9.61 10.83
N GLN A 317 -15.10 -10.79 10.70
CA GLN A 317 -14.22 -11.15 9.59
C GLN A 317 -13.14 -10.08 9.36
N ILE A 318 -12.48 -9.65 10.44
CA ILE A 318 -11.46 -8.61 10.38
C ILE A 318 -10.22 -9.20 9.73
N LYS A 319 -9.83 -8.66 8.57
CA LYS A 319 -8.48 -8.85 8.05
C LYS A 319 -7.58 -7.84 8.75
N GLU A 320 -6.79 -8.35 9.69
CA GLU A 320 -5.74 -7.60 10.37
C GLU A 320 -4.59 -7.27 9.41
N PRO A 321 -3.79 -6.22 9.72
CA PRO A 321 -2.52 -5.97 9.05
C PRO A 321 -1.64 -7.23 9.04
N GLU A 322 -1.03 -7.53 7.90
CA GLU A 322 -0.22 -8.74 7.69
C GLU A 322 0.96 -8.84 8.67
N VAL A 323 1.47 -7.70 9.14
CA VAL A 323 2.54 -7.65 10.13
C VAL A 323 2.13 -8.29 11.46
N ILE A 324 0.86 -8.17 11.88
CA ILE A 324 0.38 -8.73 13.14
C ILE A 324 0.41 -10.26 13.05
N ASN A 325 -0.08 -10.81 11.94
CA ASN A 325 -0.05 -12.25 11.70
C ASN A 325 1.38 -12.78 11.61
N LYS A 326 2.28 -12.06 10.91
CA LYS A 326 3.70 -12.43 10.85
C LYS A 326 4.33 -12.50 12.24
N ILE A 327 4.06 -11.49 13.08
CA ILE A 327 4.54 -11.50 14.47
C ILE A 327 3.99 -12.72 15.20
N ARG A 328 2.68 -13.01 15.12
CA ARG A 328 2.11 -14.20 15.78
C ARG A 328 2.78 -15.50 15.34
N GLU A 329 2.92 -15.71 14.04
CA GLU A 329 3.59 -16.90 13.49
C GLU A 329 5.05 -17.02 13.97
N ASP A 330 5.77 -15.91 14.06
CA ASP A 330 7.15 -15.91 14.54
C ASP A 330 7.20 -16.27 16.03
N ILE A 331 6.22 -15.85 16.83
CA ILE A 331 6.12 -16.23 18.23
C ILE A 331 5.78 -17.72 18.38
N GLU A 332 4.79 -18.23 17.65
CA GLU A 332 4.36 -19.64 17.70
C GLU A 332 5.48 -20.61 17.27
N LYS A 333 6.23 -20.28 16.21
CA LYS A 333 7.39 -21.08 15.76
C LYS A 333 8.48 -21.16 16.83
N GLU A 334 8.70 -20.08 17.58
CA GLU A 334 9.67 -20.08 18.67
C GLU A 334 9.23 -21.00 19.82
N GLU A 335 7.93 -21.08 20.12
CA GLU A 335 7.35 -21.97 21.14
C GLU A 335 7.54 -23.46 20.77
N GLU A 336 7.18 -23.86 19.54
CA GLU A 336 7.35 -25.24 19.06
C GLU A 336 8.81 -25.71 19.06
N SER A 337 9.75 -24.81 18.70
CA SER A 337 11.18 -25.11 18.72
C SER A 337 11.74 -25.34 20.14
N SER A 338 11.00 -24.87 21.13
CA SER A 338 11.37 -24.80 22.53
C SER A 338 10.91 -26.03 23.33
N ASP A 339 9.84 -26.67 22.85
CA ASP A 339 9.27 -27.92 23.39
C ASP A 339 9.83 -29.18 22.70
N ALA A 340 10.72 -29.02 21.72
CA ALA A 340 11.47 -30.14 21.15
C ALA A 340 12.32 -30.83 22.24
N PRO A 341 12.20 -32.15 22.46
CA PRO A 341 13.00 -32.86 23.45
C PRO A 341 14.48 -32.67 23.14
N ILE A 342 15.27 -32.31 24.14
CA ILE A 342 16.73 -32.38 24.05
C ILE A 342 17.06 -33.87 23.98
N ASP A 343 17.29 -34.40 22.78
CA ASP A 343 17.84 -35.74 22.61
C ASP A 343 19.13 -35.83 23.43
N SER A 344 19.12 -36.74 24.42
CA SER A 344 20.26 -37.06 25.29
C SER A 344 20.65 -38.52 25.14
#